data_AF-A0A9Q1QR17-F1
#
_entry.id   AF-A0A9Q1QR17-F1
#
_cell.length_a   1.000
_cell.length_b   1.000
_cell.length_c   1.000
_cell.angle_alpha   90.00
_cell.angle_beta   90.00
_cell.angle_gamma   90.00
#
_symmetry.space_group_name_H-M   'P 1'
#
loop_
_entity.id
_entity.type
_entity.pdbx_description
1 polymer ?
#
loop_
_entity_poly.entity_id
_entity_poly.type
_entity_poly.pdbx_seq_one_letter_code
_entity_poly.pdbx_strand_id
1 'polypeptide(L)'
;MRDDYLKFELRDTDASMANALRRVMIAEVPTVAIDLVEIEVNSSVLNDEFIAHRLGLIPLTSERAMAMRFSRDCDACDGDGQCEHCSVEFHLRARCVGDQTLDVTSKDLLSSDHTVVPVDFSDSPAGDDNRGIIIVKLRKGQELRLRAIARKGIGKDHAKWSPAATVTFMYEPEIHINEDMMETLTPEQKKEWVESSPTKVFDIDPNTHQSEVVFSVAHLPDKTFGKKFPRSYRLELIVVVVVDPEAYTYDDEVIKKAEAMGKPGLVEIYPKEDSFIFTVESTGAIKASQLVLNAIEVLKAKLDAVRLAEDAVDADDFGELGAHMRGG
;
A
#
# COMPACT_ATOMS: atom_id res chain seq x y z
N MET A 1 7.37 -10.55 8.94
CA MET A 1 6.50 -9.49 8.38
C MET A 1 7.42 -8.61 7.55
N ARG A 2 7.04 -8.30 6.32
CA ARG A 2 7.80 -7.38 5.46
C ARG A 2 7.58 -5.97 6.00
N ASP A 3 8.63 -5.25 6.38
CA ASP A 3 8.53 -3.90 6.98
C ASP A 3 7.97 -2.86 5.98
N ASP A 4 8.00 -3.20 4.70
CA ASP A 4 7.53 -2.44 3.53
C ASP A 4 6.05 -2.68 3.18
N TYR A 5 5.37 -3.67 3.77
CA TYR A 5 3.98 -4.00 3.46
C TYR A 5 3.11 -4.04 4.72
N LEU A 6 1.94 -3.38 4.68
CA LEU A 6 0.93 -3.43 5.72
C LEU A 6 -0.47 -3.56 5.12
N LYS A 7 -1.22 -4.54 5.59
CA LYS A 7 -2.66 -4.68 5.36
C LYS A 7 -3.37 -4.47 6.70
N PHE A 8 -4.38 -3.60 6.74
CA PHE A 8 -5.16 -3.33 7.95
C PHE A 8 -6.59 -2.94 7.61
N GLU A 9 -7.47 -3.04 8.60
CA GLU A 9 -8.88 -2.71 8.49
C GLU A 9 -9.19 -1.41 9.24
N LEU A 10 -10.02 -0.56 8.63
CA LEU A 10 -10.51 0.69 9.19
C LEU A 10 -12.04 0.62 9.26
N ARG A 11 -12.60 0.55 10.47
CA ARG A 11 -14.04 0.44 10.75
C ARG A 11 -14.63 1.74 11.31
N ASP A 12 -15.95 1.79 11.34
CA ASP A 12 -16.75 2.84 11.97
C ASP A 12 -16.44 4.24 11.41
N THR A 13 -16.17 4.32 10.11
CA THR A 13 -15.82 5.57 9.43
C THR A 13 -16.46 5.64 8.05
N ASP A 14 -16.47 6.83 7.45
CA ASP A 14 -16.94 7.01 6.08
C ASP A 14 -15.79 7.07 5.06
N ALA A 15 -16.16 6.98 3.77
CA ALA A 15 -15.21 6.98 2.66
C ALA A 15 -14.39 8.27 2.56
N SER A 16 -14.87 9.42 3.09
CA SER A 16 -14.11 10.67 3.06
C SER A 16 -12.89 10.60 3.96
N MET A 17 -13.03 10.02 5.17
CA MET A 17 -11.94 9.83 6.11
C MET A 17 -10.94 8.78 5.62
N ALA A 18 -11.41 7.66 5.06
CA ALA A 18 -10.54 6.66 4.43
C ALA A 18 -9.73 7.29 3.28
N ASN A 19 -10.38 8.04 2.40
CA ASN A 19 -9.70 8.71 1.29
C ASN A 19 -8.77 9.84 1.75
N ALA A 20 -9.10 10.55 2.83
CA ALA A 20 -8.21 11.56 3.42
C ALA A 20 -6.92 10.90 3.93
N LEU A 21 -7.03 9.80 4.68
CA LEU A 21 -5.87 9.05 5.17
C LEU A 21 -5.00 8.53 4.00
N ARG A 22 -5.63 7.95 2.96
CA ARG A 22 -4.95 7.52 1.73
C ARG A 22 -4.17 8.67 1.09
N ARG A 23 -4.80 9.84 0.91
CA ARG A 23 -4.18 11.00 0.25
C ARG A 23 -3.01 11.56 1.06
N VAL A 24 -3.13 11.61 2.39
CA VAL A 24 -2.06 12.09 3.25
C VAL A 24 -0.86 11.15 3.22
N MET A 25 -1.07 9.83 3.27
CA MET A 25 0.01 8.85 3.11
C MET A 25 0.80 9.04 1.81
N ILE A 26 0.12 9.30 0.69
CA ILE A 26 0.77 9.46 -0.62
C ILE A 26 1.47 10.83 -0.75
N ALA A 27 0.82 11.91 -0.33
CA ALA A 27 1.20 13.25 -0.76
C ALA A 27 1.80 14.13 0.33
N GLU A 28 1.59 13.83 1.61
CA GLU A 28 1.84 14.80 2.69
C GLU A 28 2.70 14.27 3.84
N VAL A 29 2.90 12.96 3.93
CA VAL A 29 3.93 12.41 4.81
C VAL A 29 5.32 12.79 4.26
N PRO A 30 6.15 13.50 5.04
CA PRO A 30 7.42 14.00 4.55
C PRO A 30 8.48 12.90 4.50
N THR A 31 9.36 12.99 3.50
CA THR A 31 10.55 12.15 3.35
C THR A 31 11.78 13.00 2.99
N VAL A 32 12.95 12.37 2.96
CA VAL A 32 14.20 12.98 2.51
C VAL A 32 14.55 12.45 1.13
N ALA A 33 14.80 13.35 0.18
CA ALA A 33 15.23 13.00 -1.18
C ALA A 33 16.27 14.00 -1.69
N ILE A 34 17.11 13.56 -2.65
CA ILE A 34 18.09 14.42 -3.29
C ILE A 34 17.38 15.53 -4.06
N ASP A 35 17.78 16.77 -3.79
CA ASP A 35 17.15 17.97 -4.33
C ASP A 35 18.11 18.80 -5.18
N LEU A 36 19.33 19.02 -4.69
CA LEU A 36 20.38 19.71 -5.44
C LEU A 36 21.49 18.72 -5.80
N VAL A 37 21.97 18.79 -7.03
CA VAL A 37 23.12 18.01 -7.49
C VAL A 37 24.11 18.96 -8.18
N GLU A 38 25.32 19.00 -7.64
CA GLU A 38 26.44 19.76 -8.16
C GLU A 38 27.45 18.79 -8.77
N ILE A 39 27.57 18.83 -10.10
CA ILE A 39 28.48 17.95 -10.84
C ILE A 39 29.82 18.68 -11.00
N GLU A 40 30.87 18.11 -10.42
CA GLU A 40 32.23 18.61 -10.60
C GLU A 40 32.84 18.09 -11.92
N VAL A 41 32.62 16.80 -12.21
CA VAL A 41 33.10 16.14 -13.42
C VAL A 41 32.06 15.12 -13.87
N ASN A 42 31.59 15.25 -15.11
CA ASN A 42 30.86 14.20 -15.80
C ASN A 42 31.45 14.01 -17.20
N SER A 43 32.13 12.89 -17.40
CA SER A 43 32.58 12.46 -18.73
C SER A 43 31.86 11.18 -19.18
N SER A 44 30.71 10.88 -18.57
CA SER A 44 29.87 9.73 -18.90
C SER A 44 29.07 9.99 -20.18
N VAL A 45 28.27 9.00 -20.57
CA VAL A 45 27.37 9.11 -21.74
C VAL A 45 26.05 9.82 -21.38
N LEU A 46 25.68 9.85 -20.09
CA LEU A 46 24.46 10.50 -19.64
C LEU A 46 24.71 11.98 -19.36
N ASN A 47 23.80 12.82 -19.82
CA ASN A 47 23.84 14.24 -19.50
C ASN A 47 23.58 14.46 -18.00
N ASP A 48 24.03 15.61 -17.52
CA ASP A 48 23.95 16.05 -16.13
C ASP A 48 22.52 16.00 -15.58
N GLU A 49 21.54 16.49 -16.35
CA GLU A 49 20.13 16.52 -15.96
C GLU A 49 19.53 15.13 -15.76
N PHE A 50 19.95 14.14 -16.56
CA PHE A 50 19.48 12.76 -16.42
C PHE A 50 20.08 12.09 -15.19
N ILE A 51 21.35 12.35 -14.90
CA ILE A 51 22.00 11.84 -13.68
C ILE A 51 21.34 12.46 -12.46
N ALA A 52 21.15 13.79 -12.45
CA ALA A 52 20.48 14.49 -11.36
C ALA A 52 19.05 13.99 -11.13
N HIS A 53 18.27 13.80 -12.20
CA HIS A 53 16.92 13.25 -12.11
C HIS A 53 16.90 11.83 -11.52
N ARG A 54 17.82 10.95 -11.95
CA ARG A 54 17.93 9.59 -11.39
C ARG A 54 18.31 9.60 -9.91
N LEU A 55 19.27 10.44 -9.53
CA LEU A 55 19.66 10.62 -8.12
C LEU A 55 18.48 11.08 -7.27
N GLY A 56 17.66 12.01 -7.80
CA GLY A 56 16.45 12.49 -7.14
C GLY A 56 15.42 11.40 -6.83
N LEU A 57 15.38 10.33 -7.63
CA LEU A 57 14.43 9.22 -7.48
C LEU A 57 14.96 8.04 -6.66
N ILE A 58 16.20 8.09 -6.18
CA ILE A 58 16.73 7.06 -5.28
C ILE A 58 16.07 7.24 -3.90
N PRO A 59 15.31 6.25 -3.40
CA PRO A 59 14.72 6.35 -2.08
C PRO A 59 15.83 6.34 -1.01
N LEU A 60 15.73 7.26 -0.05
CA LEU A 60 16.63 7.36 1.10
C LEU A 60 15.88 7.01 2.39
N THR A 61 16.56 6.38 3.33
CA THR A 61 16.04 6.15 4.68
C THR A 61 15.66 7.49 5.32
N SER A 62 14.41 7.57 5.78
CA SER A 62 13.72 8.83 6.09
C SER A 62 13.12 8.83 7.50
N GLU A 63 13.64 8.02 8.44
CA GLU A 63 13.16 7.97 9.83
C GLU A 63 13.24 9.34 10.53
N ARG A 64 14.25 10.16 10.18
CA ARG A 64 14.42 11.52 10.70
C ARG A 64 13.58 12.58 10.00
N ALA A 65 12.87 12.26 8.92
CA ALA A 65 12.18 13.25 8.10
C ALA A 65 11.16 14.07 8.90
N MET A 66 10.48 13.46 9.88
CA MET A 66 9.56 14.20 10.75
C MET A 66 10.28 15.25 11.61
N ALA A 67 11.46 14.94 12.14
CA ALA A 67 12.24 15.84 13.00
C ALA A 67 13.07 16.89 12.23
N MET A 68 13.37 16.65 10.95
CA MET A 68 14.07 17.62 10.10
C MET A 68 13.19 18.85 9.84
N ARG A 69 13.83 20.02 9.68
CA ARG A 69 13.16 21.25 9.29
C ARG A 69 13.02 21.33 7.78
N PHE A 70 11.95 21.94 7.29
CA PHE A 70 11.86 22.32 5.88
C PHE A 70 12.89 23.43 5.60
N SER A 71 13.54 23.39 4.43
CA SER A 71 14.55 24.41 4.06
C SER A 71 13.99 25.83 4.08
N ARG A 72 12.73 26.00 3.68
CA ARG A 72 12.00 27.28 3.66
C ARG A 72 11.68 27.84 5.06
N ASP A 73 11.64 26.98 6.08
CA ASP A 73 11.26 27.33 7.45
C ASP A 73 12.46 27.18 8.41
N CYS A 74 13.67 27.24 7.88
CA CYS A 74 14.88 27.01 8.67
C CYS A 74 15.41 28.33 9.22
N ASP A 75 15.24 28.58 10.52
CA ASP A 75 15.78 29.80 11.16
C ASP A 75 17.31 29.78 11.36
N ALA A 76 17.95 28.63 11.15
CA ALA A 76 19.37 28.43 11.37
C ALA A 76 20.22 28.77 10.13
N CYS A 77 19.59 28.97 8.98
CA CYS A 77 20.26 29.34 7.74
C CYS A 77 19.36 30.26 6.90
N ASP A 78 19.93 31.14 6.07
CA ASP A 78 19.17 32.15 5.30
C ASP A 78 18.38 31.57 4.10
N GLY A 79 17.68 30.44 4.28
CA GLY A 79 16.84 29.76 3.27
C GLY A 79 17.63 29.05 2.15
N ASP A 80 18.75 29.65 1.73
CA ASP A 80 19.71 29.10 0.77
C ASP A 80 20.82 28.28 1.44
N GLY A 81 20.95 28.42 2.76
CA GLY A 81 22.03 27.78 3.50
C GLY A 81 21.81 26.29 3.76
N GLN A 82 22.92 25.57 3.85
CA GLN A 82 22.98 24.14 4.11
C GLN A 82 23.38 23.98 5.57
N CYS A 83 22.49 23.45 6.41
CA CYS A 83 22.81 23.13 7.80
C CYS A 83 22.39 21.71 8.15
N GLU A 84 22.90 21.23 9.29
CA GLU A 84 22.66 19.88 9.81
C GLU A 84 21.19 19.61 10.21
N HIS A 85 20.35 20.65 10.27
CA HIS A 85 18.93 20.53 10.62
C HIS A 85 17.98 20.42 9.42
N CYS A 86 18.40 20.88 8.24
CA CYS A 86 17.54 20.96 7.05
C CYS A 86 18.05 20.17 5.84
N SER A 87 19.31 19.70 5.86
CA SER A 87 19.92 19.04 4.72
C SER A 87 20.91 17.93 5.11
N VAL A 88 21.07 16.96 4.21
CA VAL A 88 22.09 15.90 4.29
C VAL A 88 22.91 15.93 3.00
N GLU A 89 24.22 15.84 3.12
CA GLU A 89 25.13 15.89 1.99
C GLU A 89 25.57 14.49 1.54
N PHE A 90 25.70 14.30 0.25
CA PHE A 90 26.16 13.08 -0.40
C PHE A 90 27.32 13.38 -1.34
N HIS A 91 28.30 12.49 -1.38
CA HIS A 91 29.42 12.55 -2.30
C HIS A 91 29.50 11.26 -3.11
N LEU A 92 29.72 11.40 -4.43
CA LEU A 92 29.99 10.26 -5.30
C LEU A 92 31.24 10.55 -6.12
N ARG A 93 32.17 9.60 -6.11
CA ARG A 93 33.42 9.65 -6.87
C ARG A 93 33.69 8.30 -7.51
N ALA A 94 33.43 8.19 -8.80
CA ALA A 94 33.65 6.97 -9.56
C ALA A 94 34.50 7.24 -10.80
N ARG A 95 35.53 6.40 -11.01
CA ARG A 95 36.39 6.46 -12.21
C ARG A 95 36.64 5.06 -12.72
N CYS A 96 36.33 4.83 -14.00
CA CYS A 96 36.55 3.53 -14.63
C CYS A 96 37.98 3.45 -15.20
N VAL A 97 38.86 2.72 -14.51
CA VAL A 97 40.26 2.50 -14.95
C VAL A 97 40.41 1.20 -15.75
N GLY A 98 39.63 0.18 -15.41
CA GLY A 98 39.66 -1.13 -16.08
C GLY A 98 39.01 -1.13 -17.46
N ASP A 99 39.26 -2.19 -18.23
CA ASP A 99 38.62 -2.43 -19.54
C ASP A 99 37.16 -2.92 -19.43
N GLN A 100 36.73 -3.35 -18.23
CA GLN A 100 35.34 -3.72 -17.97
C GLN A 100 34.49 -2.49 -17.70
N THR A 101 33.17 -2.63 -17.90
CA THR A 101 32.22 -1.57 -17.56
C THR A 101 32.11 -1.44 -16.05
N LEU A 102 32.25 -0.23 -15.54
CA LEU A 102 31.97 0.08 -14.13
C LEU A 102 30.52 0.53 -14.00
N ASP A 103 29.70 -0.28 -13.34
CA ASP A 103 28.34 0.10 -12.96
C ASP A 103 28.42 0.94 -11.69
N VAL A 104 28.04 2.22 -11.80
CA VAL A 104 27.94 3.15 -10.66
C VAL A 104 26.52 3.08 -10.12
N THR A 105 26.39 2.91 -8.81
CA THR A 105 25.16 2.51 -8.14
C THR A 105 24.86 3.39 -6.93
N SER A 106 23.67 3.25 -6.34
CA SER A 106 23.28 3.96 -5.13
C SER A 106 24.24 3.70 -3.96
N LYS A 107 24.94 2.57 -3.93
CA LYS A 107 25.92 2.26 -2.88
C LYS A 107 27.20 3.07 -2.96
N ASP A 108 27.49 3.65 -4.12
CA ASP A 108 28.63 4.54 -4.31
C ASP A 108 28.35 5.97 -3.79
N LEU A 109 27.13 6.25 -3.33
CA LEU A 109 26.77 7.50 -2.65
C LEU A 109 27.20 7.44 -1.19
N LEU A 110 28.18 8.26 -0.84
CA LEU A 110 28.67 8.43 0.53
C LEU A 110 27.89 9.54 1.22
N SER A 111 27.08 9.18 2.22
CA SER A 111 26.31 10.15 3.03
C SER A 111 27.16 10.76 4.14
N SER A 112 26.93 12.04 4.45
CA SER A 112 27.44 12.70 5.65
C SER A 112 26.74 12.25 6.93
N ASP A 113 25.54 11.67 6.82
CA ASP A 113 24.72 11.20 7.93
C ASP A 113 24.38 9.71 7.74
N HIS A 114 24.82 8.87 8.68
CA HIS A 114 24.61 7.42 8.63
C HIS A 114 23.13 7.00 8.78
N THR A 115 22.24 7.90 9.20
CA THR A 115 20.80 7.65 9.33
C THR A 115 20.02 7.90 8.04
N VAL A 116 20.61 8.62 7.09
CA VAL A 116 20.01 8.93 5.79
C VAL A 116 20.93 8.37 4.71
N VAL A 117 20.62 7.15 4.28
CA VAL A 117 21.37 6.40 3.27
C VAL A 117 20.39 5.84 2.24
N PRO A 118 20.86 5.48 1.03
CA PRO A 118 20.00 4.81 0.06
C PRO A 118 19.42 3.52 0.64
N VAL A 119 18.12 3.30 0.39
CA VAL A 119 17.42 2.09 0.85
C VAL A 119 18.08 0.85 0.23
N ASP A 120 18.36 -0.15 1.06
CA ASP A 120 18.89 -1.43 0.61
C ASP A 120 17.74 -2.43 0.39
N PHE A 121 17.70 -3.02 -0.81
CA PHE A 121 16.69 -4.00 -1.21
C PHE A 121 17.23 -5.43 -1.21
N SER A 122 18.44 -5.64 -0.68
CA SER A 122 19.18 -6.90 -0.72
C SER A 122 18.51 -8.08 0.00
N ASP A 123 17.59 -7.81 0.93
CA ASP A 123 16.78 -8.83 1.61
C ASP A 123 15.57 -9.33 0.79
N SER A 124 15.40 -8.84 -0.45
CA SER A 124 14.30 -9.26 -1.33
C SER A 124 14.51 -10.71 -1.82
N PRO A 125 13.51 -11.59 -1.69
CA PRO A 125 13.63 -13.02 -2.08
C PRO A 125 13.78 -13.24 -3.59
N ALA A 126 13.64 -12.19 -4.41
CA ALA A 126 14.02 -12.18 -5.80
C ALA A 126 15.55 -12.00 -5.90
N GLY A 127 16.28 -13.09 -5.65
CA GLY A 127 17.73 -13.12 -5.70
C GLY A 127 18.27 -12.61 -7.04
N ASP A 128 18.78 -11.40 -7.02
CA ASP A 128 19.83 -10.94 -7.93
C ASP A 128 20.78 -10.08 -7.11
N ASP A 129 22.07 -10.15 -7.43
CA ASP A 129 23.18 -9.67 -6.61
C ASP A 129 22.91 -8.33 -5.93
N ASN A 130 23.47 -8.18 -4.73
CA ASN A 130 23.54 -7.02 -3.83
C ASN A 130 24.08 -5.70 -4.47
N ARG A 131 23.59 -5.31 -5.65
CA ARG A 131 24.16 -4.35 -6.59
C ARG A 131 23.65 -2.93 -6.41
N GLY A 132 22.61 -2.70 -5.60
CA GLY A 132 22.01 -1.37 -5.44
C GLY A 132 21.37 -0.85 -6.74
N ILE A 133 20.87 0.39 -6.69
CA ILE A 133 20.18 1.00 -7.83
C ILE A 133 21.22 1.58 -8.78
N ILE A 134 21.26 1.13 -10.04
CA ILE A 134 22.20 1.67 -11.04
C ILE A 134 21.88 3.15 -11.30
N ILE A 135 22.91 3.98 -11.33
CA ILE A 135 22.86 5.41 -11.66
C ILE A 135 23.38 5.65 -13.08
N VAL A 136 24.58 5.17 -13.37
CA VAL A 136 25.24 5.30 -14.68
C VAL A 136 26.22 4.16 -14.90
N LYS A 137 26.55 3.86 -16.16
CA LYS A 137 27.59 2.91 -16.53
C LYS A 137 28.76 3.65 -17.16
N LEU A 138 29.95 3.47 -16.60
CA LEU A 138 31.18 4.10 -17.07
C LEU A 138 32.02 3.10 -17.87
N ARG A 139 32.61 3.58 -18.97
CA ARG A 139 33.64 2.88 -19.75
C ARG A 139 35.02 3.39 -19.35
N LYS A 140 36.06 2.64 -19.72
CA LYS A 140 37.46 2.98 -19.46
C LYS A 140 37.77 4.45 -19.80
N GLY A 141 38.34 5.16 -18.83
CA GLY A 141 38.68 6.58 -18.94
C GLY A 141 37.57 7.55 -18.54
N GLN A 142 36.33 7.09 -18.33
CA GLN A 142 35.24 7.94 -17.87
C GLN A 142 35.23 8.10 -16.34
N GLU A 143 34.83 9.29 -15.89
CA GLU A 143 34.70 9.68 -14.48
C GLU A 143 33.34 10.36 -14.24
N LEU A 144 32.78 10.11 -13.07
CA LEU A 144 31.69 10.86 -12.48
C LEU A 144 32.10 11.30 -11.07
N ARG A 145 32.04 12.60 -10.82
CA ARG A 145 32.27 13.20 -9.51
C ARG A 145 31.26 14.31 -9.26
N LEU A 146 30.52 14.16 -8.17
CA LEU A 146 29.45 15.05 -7.80
C LEU A 146 29.27 15.16 -6.29
N ARG A 147 28.62 16.24 -5.91
CA ARG A 147 28.10 16.54 -4.57
C ARG A 147 26.59 16.66 -4.70
N ALA A 148 25.83 16.01 -3.82
CA ALA A 148 24.38 16.05 -3.84
C ALA A 148 23.85 16.42 -2.45
N ILE A 149 22.73 17.13 -2.41
CA ILE A 149 22.12 17.61 -1.18
C ILE A 149 20.69 17.08 -1.11
N ALA A 150 20.42 16.29 -0.08
CA ALA A 150 19.09 15.81 0.21
C ALA A 150 18.36 16.72 1.21
N ARG A 151 17.08 16.93 0.96
CA ARG A 151 16.22 17.83 1.75
C ARG A 151 14.90 17.15 2.09
N LYS A 152 14.31 17.58 3.19
CA LYS A 152 12.94 17.22 3.57
C LYS A 152 11.95 17.83 2.57
N GLY A 153 11.01 17.03 2.10
CA GLY A 153 9.91 17.47 1.24
C GLY A 153 8.70 16.55 1.34
N ILE A 154 7.63 16.87 0.61
CA ILE A 154 6.39 16.11 0.58
C ILE A 154 6.01 15.72 -0.86
N GLY A 155 5.30 14.61 -1.02
CA GLY A 155 4.89 14.09 -2.34
C GLY A 155 4.06 15.07 -3.17
N LYS A 156 3.33 15.99 -2.53
CA LYS A 156 2.56 17.06 -3.17
C LYS A 156 3.44 18.05 -3.94
N ASP A 157 4.66 18.30 -3.46
CA ASP A 157 5.61 19.21 -4.11
C ASP A 157 6.31 18.49 -5.28
N HIS A 158 6.72 17.23 -5.08
CA HIS A 158 7.26 16.38 -6.13
C HIS A 158 7.16 14.90 -5.75
N ALA A 159 6.84 14.03 -6.72
CA ALA A 159 6.63 12.60 -6.50
C ALA A 159 7.82 11.86 -5.87
N LYS A 160 9.05 12.40 -6.03
CA LYS A 160 10.28 11.87 -5.40
C LYS A 160 10.21 11.78 -3.87
N TRP A 161 9.37 12.61 -3.25
CA TRP A 161 9.16 12.60 -1.81
C TRP A 161 7.98 11.73 -1.36
N SER A 162 7.31 11.02 -2.27
CA SER A 162 6.27 10.06 -1.88
C SER A 162 6.91 8.87 -1.14
N PRO A 163 6.56 8.62 0.14
CA PRO A 163 7.01 7.43 0.87
C PRO A 163 6.29 6.15 0.44
N ALA A 164 5.20 6.29 -0.31
CA ALA A 164 4.35 5.19 -0.70
C ALA A 164 4.67 4.73 -2.13
N ALA A 165 4.87 3.42 -2.28
CA ALA A 165 4.85 2.75 -3.57
C ALA A 165 3.39 2.54 -4.02
N THR A 166 2.56 2.00 -3.12
CA THR A 166 1.13 1.76 -3.36
C THR A 166 0.34 2.05 -2.10
N VAL A 167 -0.74 2.83 -2.20
CA VAL A 167 -1.76 2.91 -1.14
C VAL A 167 -3.12 2.78 -1.78
N THR A 168 -3.83 1.73 -1.41
CA THR A 168 -5.19 1.47 -1.89
C THR A 168 -6.06 1.01 -0.72
N PHE A 169 -7.36 1.18 -0.89
CA PHE A 169 -8.34 0.58 -0.01
C PHE A 169 -9.54 0.11 -0.83
N MET A 170 -10.25 -0.85 -0.27
CA MET A 170 -11.52 -1.38 -0.78
C MET A 170 -12.51 -1.53 0.37
N TYR A 171 -13.80 -1.57 0.07
CA TYR A 171 -14.80 -1.91 1.09
C TYR A 171 -14.62 -3.36 1.53
N GLU A 172 -14.89 -3.64 2.80
CA GLU A 172 -15.00 -5.02 3.29
C GLU A 172 -16.23 -5.68 2.64
N PRO A 173 -16.07 -6.82 1.95
CA PRO A 173 -17.19 -7.49 1.31
C PRO A 173 -17.98 -8.31 2.32
N GLU A 174 -19.29 -8.08 2.36
CA GLU A 174 -20.27 -8.95 3.02
C GLU A 174 -20.82 -9.93 1.99
N ILE A 175 -20.46 -11.21 2.14
CA ILE A 175 -20.82 -12.27 1.21
C ILE A 175 -21.94 -13.10 1.83
N HIS A 176 -23.10 -13.13 1.17
CA HIS A 176 -24.23 -13.97 1.53
C HIS A 176 -24.42 -15.06 0.47
N ILE A 177 -24.35 -16.33 0.89
CA ILE A 177 -24.63 -17.49 0.02
C ILE A 177 -26.02 -18.01 0.37
N ASN A 178 -26.87 -18.17 -0.65
CA ASN A 178 -28.16 -18.81 -0.48
C ASN A 178 -27.98 -20.33 -0.40
N GLU A 179 -27.98 -20.86 0.82
CA GLU A 179 -27.76 -22.29 1.10
C GLU A 179 -28.78 -23.19 0.38
N ASP A 180 -30.06 -22.82 0.38
CA ASP A 180 -31.12 -23.59 -0.29
C ASP A 180 -30.84 -23.73 -1.80
N MET A 181 -30.41 -22.65 -2.46
CA MET A 181 -30.05 -22.67 -3.88
C MET A 181 -28.75 -23.42 -4.12
N MET A 182 -27.78 -23.28 -3.22
CA MET A 182 -26.49 -23.97 -3.28
C MET A 182 -26.66 -25.49 -3.17
N GLU A 183 -27.59 -25.98 -2.36
CA GLU A 183 -27.92 -27.40 -2.25
C GLU A 183 -28.49 -28.00 -3.54
N THR A 184 -29.16 -27.20 -4.37
CA THR A 184 -29.71 -27.69 -5.65
C THR A 184 -28.67 -27.94 -6.73
N LEU A 185 -27.42 -27.53 -6.52
CA LEU A 185 -26.33 -27.67 -7.50
C LEU A 185 -25.61 -29.02 -7.36
N THR A 186 -25.21 -29.60 -8.50
CA THR A 186 -24.38 -30.82 -8.50
C THR A 186 -22.97 -30.54 -7.96
N PRO A 187 -22.24 -31.58 -7.50
CA PRO A 187 -20.84 -31.47 -7.10
C PRO A 187 -19.95 -30.75 -8.14
N GLU A 188 -20.14 -31.05 -9.42
CA GLU A 188 -19.38 -30.44 -10.52
C GLU A 188 -19.73 -28.96 -10.70
N GLN A 189 -21.03 -28.63 -10.61
CA GLN A 189 -21.52 -27.27 -10.67
C GLN A 189 -20.99 -26.40 -9.51
N LYS A 190 -20.92 -26.96 -8.30
CA LYS A 190 -20.32 -26.30 -7.13
C LYS A 190 -18.85 -26.00 -7.37
N LYS A 191 -18.11 -26.98 -7.89
CA LYS A 191 -16.69 -26.82 -8.22
C LYS A 191 -16.46 -25.77 -9.31
N GLU A 192 -17.22 -25.82 -10.40
CA GLU A 192 -17.14 -24.80 -11.45
C GLU A 192 -17.48 -23.39 -10.97
N TRP A 193 -18.41 -23.27 -10.01
CA TRP A 193 -18.75 -21.98 -9.41
C TRP A 193 -17.62 -21.45 -8.53
N VAL A 194 -17.03 -22.28 -7.67
CA VAL A 194 -15.85 -21.93 -6.88
C VAL A 194 -14.66 -21.53 -7.78
N GLU A 195 -14.41 -22.30 -8.83
CA GLU A 195 -13.33 -22.04 -9.80
C GLU A 195 -13.57 -20.80 -10.68
N SER A 196 -14.80 -20.26 -10.71
CA SER A 196 -15.08 -19.01 -11.43
C SER A 196 -14.55 -17.77 -10.70
N SER A 197 -14.30 -17.87 -9.40
CA SER A 197 -13.66 -16.80 -8.62
C SER A 197 -12.18 -16.71 -8.99
N PRO A 198 -11.68 -15.58 -9.53
CA PRO A 198 -10.27 -15.44 -9.91
C PRO A 198 -9.33 -15.54 -8.69
N THR A 199 -9.84 -15.14 -7.53
CA THR A 199 -9.17 -15.19 -6.23
C THR A 199 -9.78 -16.29 -5.36
N LYS A 200 -9.03 -16.78 -4.37
CA LYS A 200 -9.42 -17.90 -3.50
C LYS A 200 -10.42 -17.48 -2.40
N VAL A 201 -11.49 -16.80 -2.78
CA VAL A 201 -12.53 -16.31 -1.88
C VAL A 201 -13.39 -17.47 -1.38
N PHE A 202 -13.69 -18.41 -2.26
CA PHE A 202 -14.51 -19.60 -1.98
C PHE A 202 -13.64 -20.85 -2.06
N ASP A 203 -13.95 -21.85 -1.23
CA ASP A 203 -13.37 -23.18 -1.31
C ASP A 203 -14.42 -24.24 -0.95
N ILE A 204 -14.09 -25.49 -1.25
CA ILE A 204 -14.89 -26.65 -0.85
C ILE A 204 -14.38 -27.15 0.50
N ASP A 205 -15.27 -27.33 1.48
CA ASP A 205 -14.88 -27.86 2.78
C ASP A 205 -14.25 -29.26 2.63
N PRO A 206 -12.99 -29.47 3.03
CA PRO A 206 -12.32 -30.77 2.92
C PRO A 206 -12.95 -31.87 3.79
N ASN A 207 -13.81 -31.54 4.75
CA ASN A 207 -14.46 -32.49 5.67
C ASN A 207 -15.78 -33.09 5.13
N THR A 208 -16.12 -32.91 3.85
CA THR A 208 -17.36 -33.39 3.21
C THR A 208 -17.45 -34.91 3.00
N HIS A 209 -16.80 -35.71 3.84
CA HIS A 209 -16.89 -37.16 3.82
C HIS A 209 -17.59 -37.72 5.06
N GLN A 210 -18.75 -38.34 4.80
CA GLN A 210 -19.45 -39.38 5.58
C GLN A 210 -20.70 -38.94 6.35
N SER A 211 -21.83 -38.92 5.65
CA SER A 211 -23.10 -39.37 6.23
C SER A 211 -23.75 -40.39 5.29
N GLU A 212 -23.63 -41.68 5.62
CA GLU A 212 -24.43 -42.74 5.01
C GLU A 212 -25.87 -42.60 5.53
N VAL A 213 -26.78 -42.10 4.71
CA VAL A 213 -28.21 -42.12 5.06
C VAL A 213 -28.76 -43.51 4.76
N VAL A 214 -28.85 -44.35 5.79
CA VAL A 214 -29.52 -45.65 5.72
C VAL A 214 -31.01 -45.46 5.95
N PHE A 215 -31.81 -45.47 4.87
CA PHE A 215 -33.26 -45.53 5.02
C PHE A 215 -33.69 -46.93 5.46
N SER A 216 -34.15 -47.08 6.70
CA SER A 216 -34.87 -48.29 7.12
C SER A 216 -36.29 -48.23 6.58
N VAL A 217 -36.61 -49.04 5.57
CA VAL A 217 -37.99 -49.18 5.07
C VAL A 217 -38.82 -49.94 6.10
N ALA A 218 -39.49 -49.21 7.00
CA ALA A 218 -40.51 -49.75 7.87
C ALA A 218 -41.88 -49.22 7.42
N HIS A 219 -42.73 -50.14 6.96
CA HIS A 219 -44.15 -49.98 6.60
C HIS A 219 -44.48 -49.36 5.22
N LEU A 220 -44.45 -50.21 4.19
CA LEU A 220 -45.37 -50.10 3.06
C LEU A 220 -46.23 -51.38 3.00
N PRO A 221 -47.57 -51.27 2.87
CA PRO A 221 -48.43 -52.43 2.75
C PRO A 221 -48.22 -53.14 1.41
N ASP A 222 -48.31 -54.45 1.51
CA ASP A 222 -47.96 -55.48 0.54
C ASP A 222 -48.69 -55.33 -0.81
N LYS A 223 -48.03 -55.85 -1.86
CA LYS A 223 -48.48 -56.07 -3.25
C LYS A 223 -48.25 -54.92 -4.25
N THR A 224 -47.06 -54.90 -4.86
CA THR A 224 -46.86 -55.32 -6.27
C THR A 224 -45.42 -55.04 -6.73
N PHE A 225 -44.88 -55.97 -7.52
CA PHE A 225 -43.75 -55.80 -8.47
C PHE A 225 -42.32 -55.55 -7.92
N GLY A 226 -41.61 -56.64 -7.63
CA GLY A 226 -40.33 -57.05 -8.25
C GLY A 226 -39.26 -56.02 -8.67
N LYS A 227 -39.07 -54.88 -7.99
CA LYS A 227 -37.91 -54.01 -8.19
C LYS A 227 -37.00 -54.05 -6.96
N LYS A 228 -35.76 -54.49 -7.14
CA LYS A 228 -34.69 -54.29 -6.14
C LYS A 228 -34.43 -52.79 -6.02
N PHE A 229 -34.79 -52.18 -4.91
CA PHE A 229 -34.32 -50.83 -4.57
C PHE A 229 -32.89 -50.93 -4.02
N PRO A 230 -31.93 -50.10 -4.47
CA PRO A 230 -30.61 -50.04 -3.85
C PRO A 230 -30.75 -49.59 -2.39
N ARG A 231 -30.04 -50.27 -1.47
CA ARG A 231 -30.22 -50.20 -0.01
C ARG A 231 -29.50 -49.04 0.67
N SER A 232 -28.81 -48.20 -0.09
CA SER A 232 -28.05 -47.06 0.42
C SER A 232 -27.76 -46.10 -0.75
N TYR A 233 -27.99 -44.81 -0.53
CA TYR A 233 -27.53 -43.75 -1.42
C TYR A 233 -26.40 -43.02 -0.69
N ARG A 234 -25.23 -42.92 -1.32
CA ARG A 234 -24.13 -42.12 -0.81
C ARG A 234 -24.35 -40.70 -1.34
N LEU A 235 -24.84 -39.81 -0.48
CA LEU A 235 -24.90 -38.38 -0.81
C LEU A 235 -23.51 -37.80 -0.55
N GLU A 236 -22.79 -37.48 -1.63
CA GLU A 236 -21.59 -36.64 -1.53
C GLU A 236 -22.05 -35.20 -1.31
N LEU A 237 -22.17 -34.80 -0.05
CA LEU A 237 -22.52 -33.45 0.37
C LEU A 237 -21.29 -32.55 0.25
N ILE A 238 -21.04 -31.98 -0.93
CA ILE A 238 -20.04 -30.91 -1.10
C ILE A 238 -20.60 -29.61 -0.52
N VAL A 239 -19.95 -29.06 0.50
CA VAL A 239 -20.27 -27.77 1.13
C VAL A 239 -19.27 -26.73 0.62
N VAL A 240 -19.79 -25.58 0.20
CA VAL A 240 -18.97 -24.44 -0.23
C VAL A 240 -18.86 -23.47 0.92
N VAL A 241 -17.65 -22.99 1.20
CA VAL A 241 -17.35 -22.07 2.30
C VAL A 241 -16.63 -20.84 1.78
N VAL A 242 -16.85 -19.70 2.45
CA VAL A 242 -16.08 -18.48 2.22
C VAL A 242 -14.80 -18.58 3.06
N VAL A 243 -13.63 -18.58 2.41
CA VAL A 243 -12.32 -18.75 3.07
C VAL A 243 -11.63 -17.42 3.30
N ASP A 244 -11.62 -16.56 2.29
CA ASP A 244 -10.98 -15.24 2.35
C ASP A 244 -11.88 -14.19 1.69
N PRO A 245 -12.85 -13.64 2.42
CA PRO A 245 -13.73 -12.61 1.86
C PRO A 245 -12.93 -11.39 1.38
N GLU A 246 -11.84 -11.04 2.07
CA GLU A 246 -11.01 -9.87 1.76
C GLU A 246 -10.27 -9.98 0.43
N ALA A 247 -10.16 -11.18 -0.15
CA ALA A 247 -9.56 -11.40 -1.46
C ALA A 247 -10.52 -11.10 -2.63
N TYR A 248 -11.79 -10.78 -2.35
CA TYR A 248 -12.78 -10.54 -3.40
C TYR A 248 -12.55 -9.20 -4.10
N THR A 249 -12.43 -9.22 -5.42
CA THR A 249 -12.03 -8.03 -6.21
C THR A 249 -13.18 -7.26 -6.85
N TYR A 250 -14.44 -7.56 -6.50
CA TYR A 250 -15.64 -6.96 -7.12
C TYR A 250 -15.64 -7.08 -8.66
N ASP A 251 -15.24 -8.25 -9.16
CA ASP A 251 -15.21 -8.60 -10.60
C ASP A 251 -16.55 -9.16 -11.14
N ASP A 252 -17.51 -9.41 -10.25
CA ASP A 252 -18.82 -10.00 -10.52
C ASP A 252 -18.80 -11.40 -11.18
N GLU A 253 -17.64 -12.08 -11.30
CA GLU A 253 -17.56 -13.35 -12.04
C GLU A 253 -18.40 -14.46 -11.39
N VAL A 254 -18.36 -14.57 -10.07
CA VAL A 254 -19.19 -15.54 -9.31
C VAL A 254 -20.69 -15.26 -9.42
N ILE A 255 -21.08 -14.00 -9.57
CA ILE A 255 -22.48 -13.58 -9.76
C ILE A 255 -22.92 -13.95 -11.17
N LYS A 256 -22.14 -13.57 -12.20
CA LYS A 256 -22.41 -13.92 -13.60
C LYS A 256 -22.45 -15.43 -13.80
N LYS A 257 -21.57 -16.19 -13.14
CA LYS A 257 -21.57 -17.66 -13.20
C LYS A 257 -22.85 -18.24 -12.59
N ALA A 258 -23.31 -17.72 -11.46
CA ALA A 258 -24.58 -18.13 -10.86
C ALA A 258 -25.78 -17.86 -11.79
N GLU A 259 -25.83 -16.69 -12.43
CA GLU A 259 -26.85 -16.36 -13.42
C GLU A 259 -26.82 -17.29 -14.64
N ALA A 260 -25.62 -17.57 -15.18
CA ALA A 260 -25.43 -18.49 -16.30
C ALA A 260 -25.87 -19.93 -15.97
N MET A 261 -25.81 -20.33 -14.70
CA MET A 261 -26.30 -21.60 -14.18
C MET A 261 -27.81 -21.60 -13.93
N GLY A 262 -28.52 -20.51 -14.22
CA GLY A 262 -29.95 -20.35 -13.97
C GLY A 262 -30.31 -20.20 -12.50
N LYS A 263 -29.37 -19.71 -11.69
CA LYS A 263 -29.49 -19.54 -10.23
C LYS A 263 -29.21 -18.07 -9.83
N PRO A 264 -29.98 -17.10 -10.34
CA PRO A 264 -29.83 -15.70 -9.90
C PRO A 264 -30.09 -15.60 -8.39
N GLY A 265 -29.24 -14.87 -7.66
CA GLY A 265 -29.33 -14.77 -6.19
C GLY A 265 -28.72 -15.95 -5.43
N LEU A 266 -27.97 -16.84 -6.10
CA LEU A 266 -27.17 -17.86 -5.41
C LEU A 266 -26.15 -17.25 -4.44
N VAL A 267 -25.57 -16.12 -4.84
CA VAL A 267 -24.64 -15.33 -4.05
C VAL A 267 -25.02 -13.86 -4.18
N GLU A 268 -24.99 -13.17 -3.05
CA GLU A 268 -25.14 -11.72 -2.97
C GLU A 268 -23.91 -11.17 -2.25
N ILE A 269 -23.29 -10.13 -2.81
CA ILE A 269 -22.08 -9.53 -2.27
C ILE A 269 -22.33 -8.03 -2.13
N TYR A 270 -22.23 -7.53 -0.91
CA TYR A 270 -22.46 -6.12 -0.59
C TYR A 270 -21.19 -5.49 -0.02
N PRO A 271 -20.84 -4.25 -0.39
CA PRO A 271 -19.80 -3.52 0.31
C PRO A 271 -20.32 -3.01 1.65
N LYS A 272 -19.61 -3.29 2.75
CA LYS A 272 -19.87 -2.64 4.04
C LYS A 272 -19.41 -1.19 3.96
N GLU A 273 -20.35 -0.25 3.96
CA GLU A 273 -20.07 1.18 3.72
C GLU A 273 -19.19 1.83 4.80
N ASP A 274 -19.11 1.23 5.98
CA ASP A 274 -18.37 1.72 7.15
C ASP A 274 -17.05 0.97 7.44
N SER A 275 -16.67 0.01 6.58
CA SER A 275 -15.48 -0.82 6.77
C SER A 275 -14.60 -0.86 5.51
N PHE A 276 -13.32 -0.56 5.69
CA PHE A 276 -12.34 -0.44 4.61
C PHE A 276 -11.09 -1.28 4.88
N ILE A 277 -10.69 -2.07 3.90
CA ILE A 277 -9.45 -2.85 3.92
C ILE A 277 -8.38 -2.05 3.19
N PHE A 278 -7.40 -1.55 3.92
CA PHE A 278 -6.24 -0.84 3.39
C PHE A 278 -5.11 -1.81 3.04
N THR A 279 -4.46 -1.52 1.91
CA THR A 279 -3.18 -2.13 1.52
C THR A 279 -2.17 -1.00 1.29
N VAL A 280 -1.09 -1.03 2.05
CA VAL A 280 -0.05 -0.01 2.08
C VAL A 280 1.30 -0.65 1.79
N GLU A 281 1.97 -0.16 0.75
CA GLU A 281 3.33 -0.50 0.37
C GLU A 281 4.20 0.74 0.45
N SER A 282 5.28 0.68 1.23
CA SER A 282 6.28 1.75 1.26
C SER A 282 7.37 1.53 0.20
N THR A 283 8.01 2.62 -0.22
CA THR A 283 9.24 2.58 -1.03
C THR A 283 10.47 2.08 -0.26
N GLY A 284 10.32 1.79 1.04
CA GLY A 284 11.40 1.40 1.95
C GLY A 284 12.08 2.60 2.64
N ALA A 285 11.72 3.83 2.27
CA ALA A 285 12.20 5.04 2.95
C ALA A 285 11.78 5.10 4.42
N ILE A 286 10.60 4.59 4.74
CA ILE A 286 10.07 4.40 6.10
C ILE A 286 9.28 3.09 6.15
N LYS A 287 9.03 2.54 7.34
CA LYS A 287 8.19 1.34 7.46
C LYS A 287 6.74 1.64 7.11
N ALA A 288 6.01 0.67 6.59
CA ALA A 288 4.59 0.83 6.23
C ALA A 288 3.72 1.19 7.45
N SER A 289 4.00 0.61 8.61
CA SER A 289 3.34 1.00 9.88
C SER A 289 3.64 2.45 10.28
N GLN A 290 4.89 2.87 10.16
CA GLN A 290 5.30 4.24 10.46
C GLN A 290 4.66 5.24 9.49
N LEU A 291 4.52 4.87 8.21
CA LEU A 291 3.83 5.69 7.22
C LEU A 291 2.38 5.99 7.63
N VAL A 292 1.63 4.99 8.11
CA VAL A 292 0.26 5.18 8.59
C VAL A 292 0.24 6.09 9.82
N LEU A 293 1.10 5.84 10.81
CA LEU A 293 1.18 6.66 12.03
C LEU A 293 1.52 8.12 11.71
N ASN A 294 2.51 8.33 10.85
CA ASN A 294 2.91 9.64 10.35
C ASN A 294 1.77 10.37 9.64
N ALA A 295 0.96 9.65 8.86
CA ALA A 295 -0.19 10.24 8.19
C ALA A 295 -1.27 10.71 9.17
N ILE A 296 -1.50 9.95 10.24
CA ILE A 296 -2.42 10.34 11.33
C ILE A 296 -1.90 11.59 12.04
N GLU A 297 -0.59 11.66 12.33
CA GLU A 297 0.03 12.86 12.93
C GLU A 297 -0.13 14.09 12.04
N VAL A 298 0.06 13.96 10.72
CA VAL A 298 -0.14 15.05 9.75
C VAL A 298 -1.60 15.50 9.72
N LEU A 299 -2.56 14.55 9.72
CA LEU A 299 -3.99 14.88 9.79
C LEU A 299 -4.34 15.63 11.08
N LYS A 300 -3.81 15.16 12.21
CA LYS A 300 -4.01 15.80 13.52
C LYS A 300 -3.44 17.22 13.53
N ALA A 301 -2.22 17.42 13.04
CA ALA A 301 -1.59 18.74 12.98
C ALA A 301 -2.40 19.74 12.13
N LYS A 302 -3.03 19.28 11.05
CA LYS A 302 -3.94 20.12 10.26
C LYS A 302 -5.20 20.51 11.02
N LEU A 303 -5.79 19.57 11.75
CA LEU A 303 -6.97 19.84 12.57
C LEU A 303 -6.63 20.86 13.68
N ASP A 304 -5.50 20.67 14.34
CA ASP A 304 -5.00 21.60 15.37
C ASP A 304 -4.76 23.00 14.77
N ALA A 305 -4.20 23.09 13.56
CA ALA A 305 -3.99 24.37 12.88
C ALA A 305 -5.31 25.10 12.55
N VAL A 306 -6.34 24.36 12.12
CA VAL A 306 -7.68 24.94 11.86
C VAL A 306 -8.30 25.44 13.16
N ARG A 307 -8.23 24.64 14.23
CA ARG A 307 -8.76 25.01 15.55
C ARG A 307 -8.08 26.28 16.10
N LEU A 308 -6.75 26.37 16.01
CA LEU A 308 -6.02 27.55 16.45
C LEU A 308 -6.36 28.81 15.62
N ALA A 309 -6.65 28.64 14.33
CA ALA A 309 -7.10 29.74 13.49
C ALA A 309 -8.50 30.22 13.90
N GLU A 310 -9.39 29.32 14.28
CA GLU A 310 -10.71 29.66 14.83
C GLU A 310 -10.59 30.45 16.15
N ASP A 311 -9.79 29.95 17.10
CA ASP A 311 -9.54 30.62 18.39
C ASP A 311 -8.95 32.03 18.21
N ALA A 312 -8.11 32.24 17.18
CA ALA A 312 -7.52 33.54 16.87
C ALA A 312 -8.55 34.53 16.31
N VAL A 313 -9.46 34.06 15.44
CA VAL A 313 -10.54 34.90 14.88
C VAL A 313 -11.49 35.33 15.99
N ASP A 314 -11.87 34.42 16.89
CA ASP A 314 -12.73 34.76 18.04
C ASP A 314 -12.05 35.79 18.96
N ALA A 315 -10.73 35.64 19.21
CA ALA A 315 -9.98 36.60 20.03
C ALA A 315 -9.93 38.01 19.43
N ASP A 316 -9.79 38.12 18.09
CA ASP A 316 -9.81 39.40 17.39
C ASP A 316 -11.21 40.05 17.41
N ASP A 317 -12.28 39.25 17.29
CA ASP A 317 -13.68 39.74 17.32
C ASP A 317 -14.07 40.27 18.73
N PHE A 318 -13.57 39.64 19.80
CA PHE A 318 -13.68 40.17 21.17
C PHE A 318 -12.80 41.41 21.42
N GLY A 319 -11.68 41.55 20.69
CA GLY A 319 -10.82 42.73 20.72
C GLY A 319 -11.50 43.98 20.16
N GLU A 320 -12.24 43.84 19.04
CA GLU A 320 -12.98 44.94 18.43
C GLU A 320 -14.24 45.34 19.25
N LEU A 321 -14.95 44.36 19.83
CA LEU A 321 -16.08 44.63 20.73
C LEU A 321 -15.66 45.31 22.05
N GLY A 322 -14.47 44.98 22.57
CA GLY A 322 -13.90 45.62 23.76
C GLY A 322 -13.47 47.08 23.55
N ALA A 323 -13.08 47.45 22.33
CA ALA A 323 -12.75 48.82 21.96
C ALA A 323 -14.00 49.70 21.82
N HIS A 324 -15.14 49.13 21.39
CA HIS A 324 -16.40 49.86 21.25
C HIS A 324 -17.14 50.10 22.58
N MET A 325 -16.90 49.33 23.64
CA MET A 325 -17.53 49.53 24.95
C MET A 325 -16.76 50.46 25.92
N ARG A 326 -15.58 50.97 25.55
CA ARG A 326 -14.78 51.90 26.38
C ARG A 326 -14.83 53.37 25.93
N GLY A 327 -15.59 53.68 24.88
CA GLY A 327 -15.80 55.05 24.38
C GLY A 327 -17.21 55.55 24.66
N GLY A 328 -17.52 55.89 25.91
CA GLY A 328 -18.78 56.51 26.35
C GLY A 328 -18.59 57.31 27.62
#